data_AF-A0A7Y7HB55-F1
#
_entry.id   AF-A0A7Y7HB55-F1
#
_cell.length_a   1.000
_cell.length_b   1.000
_cell.length_c   1.000
_cell.angle_alpha   90.00
_cell.angle_beta   90.00
_cell.angle_gamma   90.00
#
_symmetry.space_group_name_H-M   'P 1'
#
loop_
_entity.id
_entity.type
_entity.pdbx_description
1 polymer ?
#
loop_
_entity_poly.entity_id
_entity_poly.type
_entity_poly.pdbx_seq_one_letter_code
_entity_poly.pdbx_strand_id
1 'polypeptide(L)' 'MSRGFVKEGDADQLKDVAANRTSLLFFLKRENGGPVYELRTRYSEKYRKEVHEMSDGLGYMLNDGNQWQIILEDEHTRKK' A
#
# COMPACT_ATOMS: atom_id res chain seq x y z
N MET A 1 8.07 -22.08 -26.73
CA MET A 1 6.63 -21.79 -26.83
C MET A 1 6.33 -20.52 -26.05
N SER A 2 5.53 -19.64 -26.65
CA SER A 2 5.46 -18.20 -26.44
C SER A 2 5.10 -17.77 -25.01
N ARG A 3 6.00 -16.97 -24.43
CA ARG A 3 5.82 -16.13 -23.25
C ARG A 3 4.67 -15.16 -23.55
N GLY A 4 3.52 -15.37 -22.90
CA GLY A 4 2.36 -14.49 -23.06
C GLY A 4 2.76 -13.06 -22.73
N PHE A 5 2.84 -12.23 -23.77
CA PHE A 5 3.03 -10.79 -23.65
C PHE A 5 1.69 -10.23 -23.16
N VAL A 6 1.47 -10.26 -21.85
CA VAL A 6 0.41 -9.49 -21.22
C VAL A 6 0.83 -8.04 -21.39
N LYS A 7 0.02 -7.27 -22.12
CA LYS A 7 0.18 -5.82 -22.25
C LYS A 7 0.24 -5.22 -20.83
N GLU A 8 1.44 -4.88 -20.36
CA GLU A 8 1.65 -3.89 -19.31
C GLU A 8 1.25 -2.52 -19.89
N GLY A 9 -0.06 -2.32 -20.10
CA GLY A 9 -0.60 -0.99 -20.35
C GLY A 9 -0.70 -0.31 -19.00
N ASP A 10 0.21 0.61 -18.73
CA ASP A 10 0.14 1.60 -17.65
C ASP A 10 -0.36 1.01 -16.31
N ALA A 11 0.44 0.14 -15.70
CA ALA A 11 0.24 -0.15 -14.29
C ALA A 11 0.51 1.16 -13.53
N ASP A 12 -0.56 1.85 -13.10
CA ASP A 12 -0.48 2.98 -12.18
C ASP A 12 0.50 2.61 -11.07
N GLN A 13 1.63 3.30 -10.94
CA GLN A 13 2.52 2.99 -9.82
C GLN A 13 1.86 3.49 -8.54
N LEU A 14 2.13 2.86 -7.40
CA LEU A 14 1.58 3.30 -6.10
C LEU A 14 1.83 4.80 -5.84
N LYS A 15 2.97 5.34 -6.32
CA LYS A 15 3.33 6.76 -6.21
C LYS A 15 2.44 7.71 -7.03
N ASP A 16 1.77 7.20 -8.06
CA ASP A 16 0.89 7.96 -8.95
C ASP A 16 -0.57 7.91 -8.46
N VAL A 17 -0.85 7.06 -7.47
CA VAL A 17 -2.14 6.99 -6.79
C VAL A 17 -2.34 8.27 -5.98
N ALA A 18 -3.49 8.91 -6.16
CA ALA A 18 -3.85 10.11 -5.43
C ALA A 18 -3.79 9.90 -3.91
N ALA A 19 -3.42 10.96 -3.18
CA ALA A 19 -3.22 10.99 -1.73
C ALA A 19 -4.52 10.89 -0.90
N ASN A 20 -5.40 9.97 -1.27
CA ASN A 20 -6.64 9.69 -0.59
C ASN A 20 -6.82 8.18 -0.47
N ARG A 21 -7.48 7.76 0.61
CA ARG A 21 -7.67 6.34 0.92
C ARG A 21 -8.46 5.60 -0.18
N THR A 22 -9.47 6.23 -0.76
CA THR A 22 -10.34 5.59 -1.77
C THR A 22 -9.54 5.17 -3.00
N SER A 23 -8.64 6.03 -3.48
CA SER A 23 -7.72 5.74 -4.59
C SER A 23 -6.76 4.62 -4.23
N LEU A 24 -6.22 4.60 -3.00
CA LEU A 24 -5.39 3.50 -2.51
C LEU A 24 -6.15 2.17 -2.52
N LEU A 25 -7.35 2.10 -1.93
CA LEU A 25 -8.15 0.87 -1.90
C LEU A 25 -8.51 0.37 -3.31
N PHE A 26 -8.82 1.28 -4.23
CA PHE A 26 -9.09 0.93 -5.62
C PHE A 26 -7.86 0.33 -6.32
N PHE A 27 -6.69 0.95 -6.09
CA PHE A 27 -5.42 0.45 -6.59
C PHE A 27 -5.11 -0.94 -6.02
N LEU A 28 -5.15 -1.10 -4.71
CA LEU A 28 -4.88 -2.37 -4.03
C LEU A 28 -5.86 -3.47 -4.42
N LYS A 29 -7.13 -3.13 -4.69
CA LYS A 29 -8.12 -4.08 -5.20
C LYS A 29 -7.76 -4.62 -6.58
N ARG A 30 -7.23 -3.76 -7.46
CA ARG A 30 -6.76 -4.15 -8.80
C ARG A 30 -5.50 -4.98 -8.72
N GLU A 31 -4.55 -4.58 -7.87
CA GLU A 31 -3.26 -5.24 -7.70
C GLU A 31 -3.37 -6.63 -7.04
N ASN A 32 -4.13 -6.75 -5.95
CA ASN A 32 -4.33 -8.02 -5.24
C ASN A 32 -5.36 -8.95 -5.91
N GLY A 33 -6.08 -8.49 -6.93
CA GLY A 33 -7.14 -9.28 -7.59
C GLY A 33 -8.37 -9.55 -6.70
N GLY A 34 -8.52 -8.83 -5.59
CA GLY A 34 -9.57 -9.03 -4.58
C GLY A 34 -9.76 -7.79 -3.71
N PRO A 35 -10.87 -7.66 -2.95
CA PRO A 35 -11.10 -6.50 -2.11
C PRO A 35 -10.07 -6.43 -0.97
N VAL A 36 -9.43 -5.26 -0.84
CA VAL A 36 -8.58 -4.93 0.29
C VAL A 36 -9.33 -3.97 1.20
N TYR A 37 -9.19 -4.16 2.50
CA TYR A 37 -9.79 -3.32 3.52
C TYR A 37 -8.70 -2.77 4.41
N GLU A 38 -8.91 -1.57 4.93
CA GLU A 38 -8.06 -1.09 6.01
C GLU A 38 -8.45 -1.82 7.31
N LEU A 39 -7.44 -2.37 7.98
CA LEU A 39 -7.58 -3.00 9.29
C LEU A 39 -7.49 -1.96 10.41
N ARG A 40 -6.49 -1.08 10.35
CA ARG A 40 -6.29 -0.01 11.34
C ARG A 40 -5.41 1.10 10.79
N THR A 41 -5.62 2.30 11.31
CA THR A 41 -4.70 3.42 11.14
C THR A 41 -3.93 3.62 12.43
N ARG A 42 -2.61 3.70 12.36
CA ARG A 42 -1.75 4.04 13.50
C ARG A 42 -0.87 5.24 13.15
N TYR A 43 -0.56 6.08 14.12
CA TYR A 43 0.41 7.14 13.94
C TYR A 43 1.81 6.59 14.20
N SER A 44 2.70 6.60 13.20
CA SER A 44 4.08 6.17 13.37
C SER A 44 4.93 7.33 13.85
N GLU A 45 5.47 7.24 15.08
CA GLU A 45 6.36 8.27 15.64
C GLU A 45 7.65 8.40 14.83
N LYS A 46 8.13 7.30 14.24
CA LYS A 46 9.34 7.25 13.41
C LYS A 46 9.22 8.16 12.18
N TYR A 47 8.08 8.11 11.51
CA TYR A 47 7.84 8.90 10.29
C TYR A 47 7.00 10.15 10.54
N ARG A 48 6.51 10.35 11.78
CA ARG A 48 5.61 11.43 12.19
C ARG A 48 4.38 11.56 11.28
N LYS A 49 3.81 10.43 10.88
CA LYS A 49 2.72 10.34 9.90
C LYS A 49 1.84 9.12 10.17
N GLU A 50 0.65 9.16 9.59
CA GLU A 50 -0.32 8.07 9.67
C GLU A 50 0.07 6.93 8.74
N VAL A 51 -0.03 5.72 9.29
CA VAL A 51 0.20 4.45 8.63
C VAL A 51 -1.12 3.70 8.61
N HIS A 52 -1.53 3.32 7.42
CA HIS A 52 -2.73 2.56 7.15
C HIS A 52 -2.35 1.10 6.95
N GLU A 53 -2.66 0.25 7.93
CA GLU A 53 -2.50 -1.19 7.80
C GLU A 53 -3.67 -1.76 7.00
N MET A 54 -3.35 -2.50 5.95
CA MET A 54 -4.32 -3.10 5.05
C MET A 54 -4.42 -4.61 5.26
N SER A 55 -5.52 -5.20 4.79
CA SER A 55 -5.81 -6.62 4.94
C SER A 55 -4.89 -7.54 4.12
N ASP A 56 -4.07 -6.97 3.25
CA ASP A 56 -2.98 -7.67 2.55
C ASP A 56 -1.75 -7.92 3.44
N GLY A 57 -1.74 -7.37 4.66
CA GLY A 57 -0.63 -7.50 5.60
C GLY A 57 0.45 -6.42 5.44
N LEU A 58 0.23 -5.42 4.58
CA LEU A 58 1.15 -4.32 4.35
C LEU A 58 0.67 -3.02 5.01
N GLY A 59 1.64 -2.19 5.41
CA GLY A 59 1.39 -0.83 5.86
C GLY A 59 1.59 0.16 4.73
N TYR A 60 0.70 1.13 4.58
CA TYR A 60 0.79 2.19 3.59
C TYR A 60 0.81 3.55 4.27
N MET A 61 1.69 4.44 3.80
CA MET A 61 1.71 5.81 4.28
C MET A 61 1.95 6.79 3.14
N LEU A 62 1.65 8.06 3.38
CA LEU A 62 2.00 9.15 2.46
C LEU A 62 3.39 9.69 2.79
N ASN A 63 4.23 9.87 1.77
CA ASN A 63 5.51 10.59 1.90
C ASN A 63 5.30 12.12 1.90
N ASP A 64 6.36 12.91 1.89
CA ASP A 64 6.28 14.39 1.85
C ASP A 64 5.82 14.94 0.49
N GLY A 65 5.89 14.13 -0.56
CA GLY A 65 5.38 14.42 -1.89
C GLY A 65 3.93 14.01 -2.10
N ASN A 66 3.18 13.66 -1.04
CA ASN A 66 1.82 13.14 -1.12
C ASN A 66 1.70 11.86 -1.98
N GLN A 67 2.75 11.05 -2.03
CA GLN A 67 2.77 9.78 -2.74
C GLN A 67 2.70 8.63 -1.75
N TRP A 68 1.91 7.61 -2.08
CA TRP A 68 1.82 6.41 -1.27
C TRP A 68 3.13 5.61 -1.35
N GLN A 69 3.58 5.13 -0.20
CA GLN A 69 4.71 4.23 -0.06
C GLN A 69 4.34 3.07 0.86
N ILE A 70 4.90 1.90 0.57
CA ILE A 70 4.77 0.70 1.40
C ILE A 70 5.76 0.82 2.54
N ILE A 71 5.30 0.57 3.76
CA ILE A 71 6.15 0.37 4.91
C ILE A 71 5.98 -1.04 5.45
N LEU A 72 7.11 -1.71 5.60
CA LEU A 72 7.22 -2.94 6.38
C LEU A 72 7.65 -2.48 7.77
N GLU A 73 6.70 -2.18 8.64
CA GLU A 73 7.04 -2.15 10.07
C GLU A 73 7.15 -3.61 10.50
N ASP A 74 8.40 -4.06 10.52
CA ASP A 74 8.81 -5.35 10.99
C ASP A 74 8.40 -5.48 12.47
N GLU A 75 7.31 -6.19 12.74
CA GLU A 75 6.83 -6.47 14.09
C GLU A 75 7.74 -7.52 14.78
N HIS A 76 9.07 -7.37 14.70
CA HIS A 76 10.04 -8.18 15.44
C HIS A 76 10.26 -7.68 16.88
N THR A 77 9.18 -7.29 17.54
CA THR A 77 9.13 -7.38 19.00
C THR A 77 8.02 -8.36 19.40
N ARG A 78 8.16 -9.61 18.96
CA ARG A 78 7.75 -10.72 19.82
C ARG A 78 8.54 -10.58 21.12
N LYS A 79 7.92 -9.92 22.09
CA LYS A 79 8.27 -10.07 23.50
C LYS A 79 8.28 -11.55 23.83
N LYS A 80 9.46 -12.09 24.11
CA LYS A 80 9.76 -12.73 25.39
C LYS A 80 11.26 -12.84 25.58
#